data_AF-A0A1I2KPD9-F1
#
_entry.id   AF-A0A1I2KPD9-F1
#
_cell.length_a   1.000
_cell.length_b   1.000
_cell.length_c   1.000
_cell.angle_alpha   90.00
_cell.angle_beta   90.00
_cell.angle_gamma   90.00
#
_symmetry.space_group_name_H-M   'P 1'
#
loop_
_entity.id
_entity.type
_entity.pdbx_description
1 polymer ?
#
loop_
_entity_poly.entity_id
_entity_poly.type
_entity_poly.pdbx_seq_one_letter_code
_entity_poly.pdbx_strand_id
1 'polypeptide(L)' 'MIKITVKYRNHEEKERLINKLSKECKVYKVSKEYGKPNALFKSVYVDLEV' A
#
# COMPACT_ATOMS: atom_id res chain seq x y z
N MET A 1 9.12 -6.99 11.76
CA MET A 1 8.56 -5.90 10.91
C MET A 1 8.78 -6.26 9.46
N ILE A 2 7.70 -6.42 8.70
CA ILE A 2 7.74 -6.76 7.27
C ILE A 2 7.38 -5.51 6.48
N LYS A 3 8.22 -5.12 5.52
CA LYS A 3 7.94 -4.00 4.62
C LYS A 3 7.54 -4.54 3.26
N ILE A 4 6.31 -4.23 2.84
CA ILE A 4 5.79 -4.63 1.53
C ILE A 4 5.57 -3.42 0.64
N THR A 5 5.56 -3.65 -0.66
CA THR A 5 5.17 -2.64 -1.64
C THR A 5 3.81 -2.97 -2.19
N VAL A 6 2.87 -2.02 -2.09
CA VAL A 6 1.53 -2.15 -2.67
C VAL A 6 1.48 -1.29 -3.91
N LYS A 7 1.25 -1.92 -5.07
CA LYS A 7 1.01 -1.25 -6.35
C LYS A 7 -0.49 -1.16 -6.60
N TYR A 8 -0.97 -0.01 -7.04
CA TYR A 8 -2.38 0.24 -7.31
C TYR A 8 -2.57 1.21 -8.48
N ARG A 9 -3.68 1.11 -9.20
CA ARG A 9 -4.03 2.02 -10.31
C ARG A 9 -4.81 3.26 -9.88
N ASN A 10 -5.71 3.09 -8.91
CA ASN A 10 -6.59 4.16 -8.44
C ASN A 10 -6.71 4.13 -6.91
N HIS A 11 -7.34 5.16 -6.35
CA HIS A 11 -7.47 5.32 -4.91
C HIS A 11 -8.31 4.20 -4.26
N GLU A 12 -9.37 3.77 -4.94
CA GLU A 12 -10.27 2.73 -4.45
C GLU A 12 -9.56 1.36 -4.31
N GLU A 13 -8.75 0.99 -5.31
CA GLU A 13 -7.94 -0.24 -5.28
C GLU A 13 -6.90 -0.20 -4.15
N LYS A 14 -6.27 0.97 -3.93
CA LYS A 14 -5.35 1.17 -2.81
C LYS A 14 -6.03 0.90 -1.48
N GLU A 15 -7.17 1.54 -1.22
CA GLU A 15 -7.90 1.38 0.04
C GLU A 15 -8.35 -0.06 0.24
N ARG A 16 -8.85 -0.72 -0.81
CA ARG A 16 -9.26 -2.12 -0.75
C ARG A 16 -8.09 -3.04 -0.37
N LEU A 17 -6.91 -2.83 -0.95
CA LEU A 17 -5.71 -3.62 -0.65
C LEU A 17 -5.22 -3.38 0.78
N ILE A 18 -5.14 -2.13 1.22
CA ILE A 18 -4.71 -1.78 2.58
C ILE A 18 -5.70 -2.34 3.61
N ASN A 19 -7.01 -2.22 3.36
CA ASN A 19 -8.04 -2.74 4.27
C ASN A 19 -7.96 -4.27 4.37
N LYS A 20 -7.72 -4.97 3.24
CA LYS A 20 -7.49 -6.42 3.28
C LYS A 20 -6.25 -6.79 4.11
N LEU A 21 -5.15 -6.07 3.92
CA LEU A 21 -3.93 -6.24 4.73
C LEU A 21 -4.18 -5.98 6.22
N SER A 22 -4.96 -4.94 6.56
CA SER A 22 -5.29 -4.58 7.94
C SER A 22 -6.15 -5.62 8.67
N LYS A 23 -6.85 -6.50 7.94
CA LYS A 23 -7.64 -7.58 8.54
C LYS A 23 -6.78 -8.76 9.00
N GLU A 24 -5.68 -9.02 8.30
CA GLU A 24 -4.82 -10.18 8.56
C GLU A 24 -3.53 -9.79 9.29
N CYS A 25 -3.09 -8.54 9.16
CA CYS A 25 -1.86 -8.02 9.76
C CYS A 25 -2.10 -6.63 10.34
N LYS A 26 -1.31 -6.26 11.36
CA LYS A 26 -1.37 -4.90 11.90
C LYS A 26 -0.56 -3.96 11.01
N VAL A 27 -1.26 -3.10 10.27
CA VAL A 27 -0.63 -2.06 9.45
C VAL A 27 -0.08 -0.97 10.37
N TYR A 28 1.25 -0.86 10.46
CA TYR A 28 1.92 0.12 11.31
C TYR A 28 2.03 1.48 10.62
N LYS A 29 2.44 1.49 9.35
CA LYS A 29 2.66 2.72 8.59
C LYS A 29 2.43 2.51 7.11
N VAL A 30 1.79 3.50 6.49
CA VAL A 30 1.70 3.62 5.03
C VAL A 30 2.50 4.84 4.60
N SER A 31 3.48 4.63 3.73
CA SER A 31 4.32 5.72 3.21
C SER A 31 3.59 6.58 2.19
N LYS A 32 4.19 7.73 1.86
CA LYS A 32 3.72 8.57 0.75
C LYS A 32 3.71 7.77 -0.56
N GLU A 33 2.75 8.10 -1.42
CA GLU A 33 2.69 7.53 -2.75
C GLU A 33 3.92 7.93 -3.56
N TYR A 34 4.47 6.97 -4.30
CA TYR A 34 5.57 7.18 -5.19
C TYR A 34 5.33 6.43 -6.51
N GLY A 35 5.85 6.98 -7.59
CA GLY A 35 5.62 6.48 -8.94
C GLY A 35 6.00 7.53 -9.97
N LYS A 36 6.13 7.13 -11.23
CA LYS A 36 6.36 8.12 -12.30
C LYS A 36 5.08 8.95 -12.48
N PRO A 37 5.19 10.27 -12.77
CA PRO A 37 4.04 11.16 -12.91
C PRO A 37 3.00 10.69 -13.96
N ASN A 38 3.42 9.95 -14.99
CA ASN A 38 2.54 9.38 -16.03
C ASN A 38 2.44 7.84 -15.95
N ALA A 39 2.76 7.23 -14.81
CA ALA A 39 2.59 5.79 -14.65
C ALA A 39 1.11 5.44 -14.45
N LEU A 40 0.65 4.40 -15.15
CA LEU A 40 -0.66 3.78 -14.92
C LEU A 40 -0.82 3.19 -13.51
N PHE A 41 0.28 3.03 -12.77
CA PHE A 41 0.33 2.46 -11.43
C PHE A 41 1.15 3.34 -10.50
N LYS A 42 0.63 3.57 -9.31
CA LYS A 42 1.32 4.17 -8.18
C LYS A 42 1.67 3.10 -7.17
N SER A 43 2.65 3.38 -6.32
CA SER A 43 3.12 2.47 -5.28
C SER A 43 3.14 3.16 -3.92
N VAL A 44 2.90 2.39 -2.86
CA VAL A 44 3.15 2.79 -1.48
C VAL A 44 3.93 1.69 -0.77
N TYR A 45 4.81 2.08 0.14
CA TYR A 45 5.38 1.14 1.10
C TYR A 45 4.44 1.00 2.29
N VAL A 46 4.21 -0.23 2.73
CA VAL A 46 3.41 -0.54 3.90
C VAL A 46 4.28 -1.35 4.85
N ASP A 47 4.43 -0.84 6.07
CA ASP A 47 5.11 -1.53 7.16
C ASP A 47 4.06 -2.31 7.95
N LEU A 48 4.24 -3.63 8.04
CA LEU A 48 3.38 -4.58 8.73
C LEU A 48 4.08 -5.12 9.98
N GLU A 49 3.32 -5.21 11.06
CA GLU A 49 3.63 -5.97 12.26
C GLU A 49 2.84 -7.27 12.19
N VAL A 50 3.56 -8.39 12.25
CA VAL A 50 3.03 -9.77 12.20
C VAL A 50 3.25 -10.39 13.56
#